data_AF-A0A923IJB8-F1
#
_entry.id   AF-A0A923IJB8-F1
#
_cell.length_a   1.000
_cell.length_b   1.000
_cell.length_c   1.000
_cell.angle_alpha   90.00
_cell.angle_beta   90.00
_cell.angle_gamma   90.00
#
_symmetry.space_group_name_H-M   'P 1'
#
loop_
_entity.id
_entity.type
_entity.pdbx_description
1 polymer ?
#
loop_
_entity_poly.entity_id
_entity_poly.type
_entity_poly.pdbx_seq_one_letter_code
_entity_poly.pdbx_strand_id
1 'polypeptide(L)'
;MIKGNFLLIMLSLPAFISQLAEGVEKETLVWIILIMAIPFLVVFSAFIYRMTRNIKPIKLSRFFKIVKLEILLEKDKPLRPQVLTMTIRNVGKNDADIDSPVLEFRKIWTKRRFKLSGISGQPIYPMFIYPGKAHQLRIETSTFHQYDRSIKSFYWARILVSDVDGRQWKSNKVKLRKSLVT
;
A
#
# COMPACT_ATOMS: atom_id res chain seq x y z
N MET A 1 -31.13 -2.46 8.64
CA MET A 1 -31.81 -3.78 8.70
C MET A 1 -30.92 -4.97 9.11
N ILE A 2 -29.58 -4.88 9.14
CA ILE A 2 -28.71 -6.06 9.45
C ILE A 2 -28.58 -6.37 10.95
N LYS A 3 -28.86 -5.40 11.85
CA LYS A 3 -28.71 -5.57 13.31
C LYS A 3 -29.76 -6.51 13.94
N GLY A 4 -30.98 -6.56 13.40
CA GLY A 4 -32.07 -7.40 13.94
C GLY A 4 -31.87 -8.89 13.69
N ASN A 5 -31.42 -9.27 12.49
CA ASN A 5 -31.17 -10.67 12.15
C ASN A 5 -29.96 -11.26 12.90
N PHE A 6 -28.95 -10.45 13.23
CA PHE A 6 -27.78 -10.93 13.98
C PHE A 6 -28.15 -11.34 15.41
N LEU A 7 -29.07 -10.59 16.03
CA LEU A 7 -29.52 -10.85 17.39
C LEU A 7 -30.40 -12.12 17.45
N LEU A 8 -31.25 -12.33 16.44
CA LEU A 8 -32.05 -13.56 16.28
C LEU A 8 -31.18 -14.80 16.03
N ILE A 9 -30.13 -14.69 15.22
CA ILE A 9 -29.18 -15.79 14.98
C ILE A 9 -28.45 -16.16 16.28
N MET A 10 -27.98 -15.17 17.06
CA MET A 10 -27.32 -15.40 18.34
C MET A 10 -28.23 -16.04 19.40
N LEU A 11 -29.53 -15.73 19.38
CA LEU A 11 -30.52 -16.34 20.29
C LEU A 11 -30.89 -17.78 19.92
N SER A 12 -30.79 -18.17 18.64
CA SER A 12 -31.06 -19.56 18.19
C SER A 12 -29.86 -20.50 18.34
N LEU A 13 -28.65 -19.97 18.53
CA LEU A 13 -27.42 -20.77 18.64
C LEU A 13 -27.44 -21.77 19.82
N PRO A 14 -27.86 -21.41 21.04
CA PRO A 14 -27.90 -22.35 22.16
C PRO A 14 -28.85 -23.53 21.91
N ALA A 15 -30.03 -23.28 21.35
CA ALA A 15 -31.01 -24.32 21.05
C ALA A 15 -30.51 -25.29 19.96
N PHE A 16 -29.83 -24.77 18.94
CA PHE A 16 -29.21 -25.58 17.89
C PHE A 16 -28.05 -26.45 18.44
N ILE A 17 -27.23 -25.90 19.34
CA ILE A 17 -26.14 -26.63 20.00
C ILE A 17 -26.69 -27.73 20.91
N SER A 18 -27.78 -27.46 21.65
CA SER A 18 -28.45 -28.47 22.48
C SER A 18 -29.02 -29.64 21.67
N GLN A 19 -29.66 -29.35 20.53
CA GLN A 19 -30.19 -30.40 19.63
C GLN A 19 -29.08 -31.26 19.01
N LEU A 20 -27.91 -30.68 18.69
CA LEU A 20 -26.75 -31.44 18.22
C LEU A 20 -26.10 -32.30 19.33
N ALA A 21 -26.24 -31.90 20.60
CA ALA A 21 -25.66 -32.60 21.74
C ALA A 21 -26.51 -33.78 22.26
N GLU A 22 -27.82 -33.80 21.98
CA GLU A 22 -28.74 -34.84 22.48
C GLU A 22 -28.57 -36.21 21.81
N GLY A 23 -27.95 -36.28 20.62
CA GLY A 23 -27.79 -37.52 19.84
C GLY A 23 -26.36 -37.99 19.62
N VAL A 24 -25.36 -37.32 20.20
CA VAL A 24 -23.93 -37.52 19.91
C VAL A 24 -23.18 -37.81 21.20
N GLU A 25 -22.37 -38.87 21.21
CA GLU A 25 -21.53 -39.20 22.36
C GLU A 25 -20.62 -38.02 22.75
N LYS A 26 -20.43 -37.80 24.05
CA LYS A 26 -19.69 -36.63 24.56
C LYS A 26 -18.29 -36.50 23.96
N GLU A 27 -17.62 -37.62 23.70
CA GLU A 27 -16.28 -37.65 23.11
C GLU A 27 -16.29 -37.20 21.64
N THR A 28 -17.25 -37.68 20.84
CA THR A 28 -17.37 -37.30 19.43
C THR A 28 -17.80 -35.84 19.26
N LEU A 29 -18.61 -35.31 20.18
CA LEU A 29 -18.98 -33.89 20.23
C LEU A 29 -17.75 -32.98 20.43
N VAL A 30 -16.83 -33.36 21.33
CA VAL A 30 -15.58 -32.61 21.58
C VAL A 30 -14.72 -32.55 20.32
N TRP A 31 -14.58 -33.65 19.59
CA TRP A 31 -13.84 -33.70 18.32
C TRP A 31 -14.44 -32.79 17.25
N ILE A 32 -15.77 -32.77 17.12
CA ILE A 32 -16.46 -31.90 16.15
C ILE A 32 -16.22 -30.42 16.47
N ILE A 33 -16.35 -30.02 17.75
CA ILE A 33 -16.08 -28.65 18.19
C ILE A 33 -14.64 -28.26 17.89
N LEU A 34 -13.69 -29.16 18.15
CA LEU A 34 -12.26 -28.90 17.94
C LEU A 34 -11.94 -28.71 16.45
N ILE A 35 -12.52 -29.53 15.57
CA ILE A 35 -12.37 -29.40 14.11
C ILE A 35 -12.98 -28.09 13.60
N MET A 36 -14.16 -27.69 14.11
CA MET A 36 -14.80 -26.43 13.75
C MET A 36 -14.06 -25.20 14.31
N ALA A 37 -13.33 -25.34 15.42
CA ALA A 37 -12.54 -24.26 15.99
C ALA A 37 -11.30 -23.92 15.15
N ILE A 38 -10.73 -24.89 14.41
CA ILE A 38 -9.54 -24.68 13.58
C ILE A 38 -9.71 -23.55 12.55
N PRO A 39 -10.74 -23.55 11.66
CA PRO A 39 -10.90 -22.46 10.69
C PRO A 39 -11.15 -21.11 11.37
N PHE A 40 -11.83 -21.09 12.52
CA PHE A 40 -12.04 -19.87 13.30
C PHE A 40 -10.71 -19.31 13.84
N LEU A 41 -9.85 -20.17 14.40
CA LEU A 41 -8.52 -19.78 14.87
C LEU A 41 -7.62 -19.28 13.73
N VAL A 42 -7.71 -19.88 12.53
CA VAL A 42 -6.96 -19.44 11.34
C VAL A 42 -7.42 -18.05 10.90
N VAL A 43 -8.73 -17.80 10.83
CA VAL A 43 -9.27 -16.48 10.46
C VAL A 43 -8.94 -15.44 11.55
N PHE A 44 -9.07 -15.80 12.82
CA PHE A 44 -8.79 -14.93 13.95
C PHE A 44 -7.31 -14.54 14.03
N SER A 45 -6.40 -15.51 13.89
CA SER A 45 -4.96 -15.25 13.84
C SER A 45 -4.57 -14.39 12.65
N ALA A 46 -5.16 -14.63 11.46
CA ALA A 46 -4.96 -13.77 10.30
C ALA A 46 -5.49 -12.34 10.52
N PHE A 47 -6.61 -12.18 11.23
CA PHE A 47 -7.17 -10.88 11.59
C PHE A 47 -6.26 -10.12 12.56
N ILE A 48 -5.81 -10.76 13.65
CA ILE A 48 -4.85 -10.17 14.61
C ILE A 48 -3.52 -9.84 13.91
N TYR A 49 -3.02 -10.72 13.05
CA TYR A 49 -1.82 -10.46 12.26
C TYR A 49 -1.98 -9.25 11.32
N ARG A 50 -3.15 -9.09 10.69
CA ARG A 50 -3.44 -7.90 9.84
C ARG A 50 -3.55 -6.62 10.67
N MET A 51 -4.17 -6.69 11.84
CA MET A 51 -4.34 -5.56 12.75
C MET A 51 -3.00 -5.08 13.31
N THR A 52 -2.17 -6.00 13.80
CA THR A 52 -0.80 -5.71 14.30
C THR A 52 0.12 -5.12 13.23
N ARG A 53 -0.06 -5.51 11.96
CA ARG A 53 0.72 -4.99 10.83
C ARG A 53 0.13 -3.72 10.18
N ASN A 54 -0.95 -3.14 10.71
CA ASN A 54 -1.65 -1.98 10.12
C ASN A 54 -1.95 -2.16 8.62
N ILE A 55 -2.33 -3.37 8.21
CA ILE A 55 -2.65 -3.65 6.81
C ILE A 55 -4.01 -3.05 6.50
N LYS A 56 -4.05 -2.02 5.64
CA LYS A 56 -5.29 -1.34 5.24
C LYS A 56 -6.29 -2.33 4.62
N PRO A 57 -7.61 -2.20 4.92
CA PRO A 57 -8.63 -3.04 4.32
C PRO A 57 -8.64 -2.87 2.80
N ILE A 58 -8.78 -3.99 2.08
CA ILE A 58 -8.90 -3.97 0.63
C ILE A 58 -10.29 -3.45 0.29
N LYS A 59 -10.38 -2.26 -0.29
CA LYS A 59 -11.65 -1.69 -0.77
C LYS A 59 -12.13 -2.49 -1.99
N LEU A 60 -13.41 -2.91 -1.99
CA LEU A 60 -14.02 -3.58 -3.15
C LEU A 60 -13.98 -2.72 -4.42
N SER A 61 -13.99 -1.39 -4.29
CA SER A 61 -13.83 -0.44 -5.40
C SER A 61 -12.56 -0.67 -6.23
N ARG A 62 -11.52 -1.27 -5.63
CA ARG A 62 -10.28 -1.62 -6.31
C ARG A 62 -10.50 -2.62 -7.47
N PHE A 63 -11.48 -3.52 -7.34
CA PHE A 63 -11.74 -4.54 -8.35
C PHE A 63 -12.51 -4.00 -9.56
N PHE A 64 -13.32 -2.95 -9.38
CA PHE A 64 -14.13 -2.37 -10.46
C PHE A 64 -13.41 -1.24 -11.21
N LYS A 65 -12.50 -0.50 -10.57
CA LYS A 65 -11.81 0.64 -11.17
C LYS A 65 -10.38 0.27 -11.62
N ILE A 66 -10.20 0.13 -12.93
CA ILE A 66 -8.88 -0.06 -13.54
C ILE A 66 -8.24 1.32 -13.78
N VAL A 67 -7.22 1.64 -12.99
CA VAL A 67 -6.40 2.86 -13.15
C VAL A 67 -5.06 2.46 -13.78
N LYS A 68 -4.64 3.18 -14.84
CA LYS A 68 -3.36 2.96 -15.50
C LYS A 68 -2.54 4.24 -15.45
N LEU A 69 -1.40 4.19 -14.77
CA LEU A 69 -0.46 5.31 -14.63
C LEU A 69 0.87 4.95 -15.26
N GLU A 70 1.44 5.91 -15.96
CA GLU A 70 2.82 5.92 -16.39
C GLU A 70 3.59 6.89 -15.50
N ILE A 71 4.66 6.42 -14.86
CA ILE A 71 5.47 7.23 -13.96
C ILE A 71 6.91 7.19 -14.44
N LEU A 72 7.44 8.37 -14.70
CA LEU A 72 8.80 8.57 -15.16
C LEU A 72 9.55 9.44 -14.15
N LEU A 73 10.81 9.08 -13.94
CA LEU A 73 11.77 9.84 -13.18
C LEU A 73 12.96 10.14 -14.08
N GLU A 74 13.26 11.42 -14.22
CA GLU A 74 14.35 11.93 -15.03
C GLU A 74 15.38 12.65 -14.16
N LYS A 75 16.61 12.74 -14.66
CA LYS A 75 17.72 13.43 -14.00
C LYS A 75 18.29 14.50 -14.90
N ASP A 76 18.62 15.64 -14.31
CA ASP A 76 19.27 16.76 -15.00
C ASP A 76 20.69 16.44 -15.48
N LYS A 77 21.43 15.60 -14.73
CA LYS A 77 22.84 15.27 -15.02
C LYS A 77 23.08 13.77 -15.03
N PRO A 78 24.07 13.26 -15.80
CA PRO A 78 24.41 11.85 -15.85
C PRO A 78 24.67 11.22 -14.47
N LEU A 79 25.40 11.94 -13.63
CA LEU A 79 25.82 11.57 -12.28
C LEU A 79 25.67 12.78 -11.36
N ARG A 80 25.41 12.51 -10.08
CA ARG A 80 25.14 13.49 -9.01
C ARG A 80 24.11 14.55 -9.43
N PRO A 81 22.90 14.14 -9.84
CA PRO A 81 21.88 15.08 -10.26
C PRO A 81 21.48 16.01 -9.13
N GLN A 82 21.26 17.27 -9.46
CA GLN A 82 20.79 18.27 -8.51
C GLN A 82 19.26 18.31 -8.49
N VAL A 83 18.65 18.00 -9.63
CA VAL A 83 17.19 17.98 -9.80
C VAL A 83 16.75 16.64 -10.39
N LEU A 84 15.76 16.04 -9.74
CA LEU A 84 15.03 14.90 -10.28
C LEU A 84 13.65 15.38 -10.72
N THR A 85 13.27 15.11 -11.96
CA THR A 85 11.95 15.48 -12.48
C THR A 85 11.06 14.25 -12.47
N MET A 86 10.01 14.28 -11.66
CA MET A 86 8.97 13.26 -11.65
C MET A 86 7.86 13.67 -12.62
N THR A 87 7.44 12.75 -13.48
CA THR A 87 6.25 12.89 -14.32
C THR A 87 5.29 11.74 -14.01
N ILE A 88 4.06 12.05 -13.65
CA ILE A 88 2.96 11.09 -13.47
C ILE A 88 1.92 11.37 -14.54
N ARG A 89 1.68 10.42 -15.43
CA ARG A 89 0.69 10.53 -16.51
C ARG A 89 -0.41 9.50 -16.33
N ASN A 90 -1.66 9.95 -16.39
CA ASN A 90 -2.80 9.03 -16.45
C ASN A 90 -3.04 8.60 -17.90
N VAL A 91 -2.68 7.36 -18.21
CA VAL A 91 -2.88 6.73 -19.52
C VAL A 91 -4.16 5.88 -19.55
N GLY A 92 -4.89 5.81 -18.44
CA GLY A 92 -6.16 5.11 -18.31
C GLY A 92 -7.36 5.96 -18.71
N LYS A 93 -8.53 5.34 -18.65
CA LYS A 93 -9.84 5.98 -18.89
C LYS A 93 -10.49 6.55 -17.62
N ASN A 94 -9.97 6.17 -16.46
CA ASN A 94 -10.53 6.54 -15.15
C ASN A 94 -9.63 7.54 -14.46
N ASP A 95 -10.22 8.51 -13.76
CA ASP A 95 -9.50 9.44 -12.89
C ASP A 95 -8.66 8.70 -11.86
N ALA A 96 -7.43 9.14 -11.64
CA ALA A 96 -6.54 8.58 -10.63
C ALA A 96 -6.48 9.53 -9.44
N ASP A 97 -6.74 9.03 -8.24
CA ASP A 97 -6.60 9.78 -6.99
C ASP A 97 -5.31 9.35 -6.30
N ILE A 98 -4.31 10.21 -6.37
CA ILE A 98 -2.92 9.91 -6.03
C ILE A 98 -2.63 10.38 -4.60
N ASP A 99 -2.29 9.44 -3.72
CA ASP A 99 -1.70 9.75 -2.42
C ASP A 99 -0.25 10.25 -2.61
N SER A 100 0.31 10.87 -1.58
CA SER A 100 1.64 11.49 -1.68
C SER A 100 2.69 10.49 -2.18
N PRO A 101 3.36 10.78 -3.31
CA PRO A 101 4.42 9.92 -3.83
C PRO A 101 5.60 9.80 -2.85
N VAL A 102 6.33 8.71 -2.95
CA VAL A 102 7.50 8.43 -2.12
C VAL A 102 8.74 8.31 -3.00
N LEU A 103 9.73 9.17 -2.74
CA LEU A 103 11.06 9.06 -3.33
C LEU A 103 11.88 8.04 -2.55
N GLU A 104 12.24 6.95 -3.23
CA GLU A 104 13.08 5.90 -2.67
C GLU A 104 14.51 6.03 -3.21
N PHE A 105 15.45 6.23 -2.30
CA PHE A 105 16.87 6.09 -2.55
C PHE A 105 17.32 4.68 -2.19
N ARG A 106 18.12 4.05 -3.06
CA ARG A 106 18.62 2.69 -2.85
C ARG A 106 20.14 2.55 -3.00
N LYS A 107 20.76 1.84 -2.05
CA LYS A 107 22.07 1.19 -2.14
C LYS A 107 21.88 -0.30 -2.44
N ILE A 108 22.98 -1.05 -2.46
CA ILE A 108 22.94 -2.51 -2.60
C ILE A 108 22.09 -3.12 -1.46
N TRP A 109 22.41 -2.77 -0.20
CA TRP A 109 21.79 -3.36 0.99
C TRP A 109 20.77 -2.47 1.71
N THR A 110 20.84 -1.15 1.57
CA THR A 110 19.99 -0.22 2.32
C THR A 110 19.09 0.61 1.40
N LYS A 111 17.95 1.04 1.96
CA LYS A 111 16.95 1.89 1.29
C LYS A 111 16.53 3.01 2.22
N ARG A 112 16.27 4.19 1.66
CA ARG A 112 15.68 5.33 2.36
C ARG A 112 14.50 5.84 1.54
N ARG A 113 13.43 6.22 2.23
CA ARG A 113 12.15 6.60 1.62
C ARG A 113 11.71 7.94 2.19
N PHE A 114 11.36 8.86 1.30
CA PHE A 114 10.92 10.19 1.66
C PHE A 114 9.57 10.45 1.01
N LYS A 115 8.57 10.78 1.82
CA LYS A 115 7.24 11.16 1.34
C LYS A 115 7.34 12.58 0.77
N LEU A 116 6.82 12.78 -0.44
CA LEU A 116 6.76 14.08 -1.09
C LEU A 116 5.45 14.75 -0.67
N SER A 117 5.51 15.71 0.25
CA SER A 117 4.33 16.38 0.81
C SER A 117 3.79 17.48 -0.09
N GLY A 118 4.65 18.24 -0.78
CA GLY A 118 4.25 19.21 -1.79
C GLY A 118 5.34 20.21 -2.14
N ILE A 119 4.94 21.40 -2.59
CA ILE A 119 5.84 22.43 -3.14
C ILE A 119 5.88 23.60 -2.15
N SER A 120 7.09 24.04 -1.80
CA SER A 120 7.30 25.20 -0.90
C SER A 120 6.57 25.10 0.45
N GLY A 121 6.49 23.88 1.01
CA GLY A 121 5.84 23.62 2.31
C GLY A 121 4.33 23.51 2.26
N GLN A 122 3.69 23.74 1.10
CA GLN A 122 2.25 23.57 0.95
C GLN A 122 1.92 22.13 0.54
N PRO A 123 0.99 21.44 1.26
CA PRO A 123 0.59 20.10 0.89
C PRO A 123 -0.24 20.11 -0.40
N ILE A 124 0.13 19.26 -1.37
CA ILE A 124 -0.58 19.15 -2.67
C ILE A 124 -1.23 17.78 -2.89
N TYR A 125 -1.08 16.87 -1.92
CA TYR A 125 -1.60 15.50 -2.00
C TYR A 125 -2.61 15.24 -0.87
N PRO A 126 -3.64 14.39 -1.09
CA PRO A 126 -3.90 13.64 -2.32
C PRO A 126 -4.30 14.52 -3.50
N MET A 127 -4.06 14.05 -4.73
CA MET A 127 -4.26 14.80 -5.97
C MET A 127 -4.97 13.97 -7.02
N PHE A 128 -5.96 14.57 -7.69
CA PHE A 128 -6.62 13.97 -8.84
C PHE A 128 -5.85 14.21 -10.14
N ILE A 129 -5.68 13.15 -10.93
CA ILE A 129 -5.14 13.22 -12.30
C ILE A 129 -6.19 12.66 -13.26
N TYR A 130 -6.78 13.55 -14.05
CA TYR A 130 -7.74 13.19 -15.09
C TYR A 130 -7.10 12.37 -16.23
N PRO A 131 -7.88 11.53 -16.94
CA PRO A 131 -7.45 10.80 -18.12
C PRO A 131 -6.70 11.68 -19.13
N GLY A 132 -5.54 11.20 -19.59
CA GLY A 132 -4.69 11.89 -20.55
C GLY A 132 -3.88 13.07 -19.98
N LYS A 133 -4.13 13.49 -18.73
CA LYS A 133 -3.36 14.55 -18.08
C LYS A 133 -2.10 14.00 -17.40
N ALA A 134 -1.13 14.90 -17.24
CA ALA A 134 0.12 14.62 -16.57
C ALA A 134 0.41 15.67 -15.49
N HIS A 135 1.03 15.25 -14.41
CA HIS A 135 1.56 16.10 -13.36
C HIS A 135 3.08 15.96 -13.32
N GLN A 136 3.77 17.09 -13.26
CA GLN A 136 5.22 17.15 -13.16
C GLN A 136 5.65 17.83 -11.87
N LEU A 137 6.65 17.26 -11.22
CA LEU A 137 7.25 17.80 -10.00
C LEU A 137 8.77 17.80 -10.12
N ARG A 138 9.37 18.98 -9.93
CA ARG A 138 10.82 19.13 -9.83
C ARG A 138 11.24 18.94 -8.38
N ILE A 139 12.13 17.99 -8.16
CA ILE A 139 12.57 17.56 -6.84
C ILE A 139 14.04 17.91 -6.69
N GLU A 140 14.34 18.86 -5.81
CA GLU A 140 15.73 19.22 -5.50
C GLU A 140 16.37 18.18 -4.57
N THR A 141 17.49 17.59 -4.98
CA THR A 141 18.17 16.57 -4.18
C THR A 141 18.86 17.16 -2.94
N SER A 142 19.18 18.45 -2.98
CA SER A 142 19.75 19.23 -1.87
C SER A 142 18.91 19.14 -0.60
N THR A 143 17.59 19.30 -0.69
CA THR A 143 16.66 19.24 0.45
C THR A 143 16.77 17.91 1.20
N PHE A 144 16.83 16.80 0.48
CA PHE A 144 16.97 15.47 1.08
C PHE A 144 18.36 15.25 1.66
N HIS A 145 19.41 15.78 1.01
CA HIS A 145 20.78 15.71 1.53
C HIS A 145 20.99 16.52 2.81
N GLN A 146 20.23 17.60 2.99
CA GLN A 146 20.23 18.37 4.23
C GLN A 146 19.57 17.59 5.37
N TYR A 147 18.43 16.93 5.08
CA TYR A 147 17.72 16.11 6.06
C TYR A 147 18.50 14.84 6.44
N ASP A 148 19.01 14.09 5.46
CA ASP A 148 19.84 12.89 5.68
C ASP A 148 21.04 12.90 4.73
N ARG A 149 22.20 13.26 5.28
CA ARG A 149 23.47 13.32 4.54
C ARG A 149 23.89 11.98 3.97
N SER A 150 23.44 10.86 4.55
CA SER A 150 23.81 9.52 4.10
C SER A 150 23.31 9.23 2.68
N ILE A 151 22.23 9.90 2.24
CA ILE A 151 21.63 9.74 0.90
C ILE A 151 22.63 10.05 -0.21
N LYS A 152 23.58 10.98 0.00
CA LYS A 152 24.62 11.32 -1.00
C LYS A 152 25.39 10.10 -1.50
N SER A 153 25.46 9.05 -0.69
CA SER A 153 26.18 7.83 -1.00
C SER A 153 25.35 6.77 -1.75
N PHE A 154 24.06 7.00 -1.98
CA PHE A 154 23.14 6.06 -2.62
C PHE A 154 23.32 6.03 -4.14
N TYR A 155 23.07 4.87 -4.76
CA TYR A 155 23.37 4.62 -6.17
C TYR A 155 22.20 4.91 -7.09
N TRP A 156 20.97 4.65 -6.62
CA TRP A 156 19.76 4.74 -7.43
C TRP A 156 18.66 5.50 -6.71
N ALA A 157 17.80 6.15 -7.49
CA ALA A 157 16.52 6.70 -7.06
C ALA A 157 15.38 6.12 -7.89
N ARG A 158 14.19 6.07 -7.32
CA ARG A 158 12.92 5.84 -8.01
C ARG A 158 11.77 6.45 -7.23
N ILE A 159 10.66 6.70 -7.91
CA ILE A 159 9.40 7.12 -7.30
C ILE A 159 8.50 5.90 -7.11
N LEU A 160 7.85 5.84 -5.96
CA LEU A 160 6.74 4.95 -5.67
C LEU A 160 5.48 5.81 -5.56
N VAL A 161 4.49 5.54 -6.39
CA VAL A 161 3.20 6.24 -6.35
C VAL A 161 2.17 5.26 -5.82
N SER A 162 1.33 5.73 -4.89
CA SER A 162 0.16 4.99 -4.44
C SER A 162 -1.10 5.82 -4.65
N ASP A 163 -2.19 5.15 -4.94
CA ASP A 163 -3.53 5.74 -4.97
C ASP A 163 -4.18 5.59 -3.58
N VAL A 164 -5.19 6.40 -3.27
CA VAL A 164 -6.02 6.31 -2.05
C VAL A 164 -6.67 4.94 -1.86
N ASP A 165 -6.88 4.18 -2.94
CA ASP A 165 -7.34 2.79 -2.91
C ASP A 165 -6.20 1.78 -2.66
N GLY A 166 -4.96 2.26 -2.51
CA GLY A 166 -3.76 1.49 -2.19
C GLY A 166 -3.14 0.73 -3.38
N ARG A 167 -3.57 1.01 -4.61
CA ARG A 167 -2.86 0.56 -5.83
C ARG A 167 -1.47 1.21 -5.85
N GLN A 168 -0.45 0.49 -6.32
CA GLN A 168 0.93 0.98 -6.32
C GLN A 168 1.56 0.86 -7.69
N TRP A 169 2.29 1.91 -8.07
CA TRP A 169 3.09 1.94 -9.29
C TRP A 169 4.50 2.45 -8.96
N LYS A 170 5.44 2.16 -9.86
CA LYS A 170 6.85 2.46 -9.67
C LYS A 170 7.40 3.12 -10.93
N SER A 171 8.24 4.12 -10.76
CA SER A 171 8.98 4.69 -11.89
C SER A 171 10.11 3.77 -12.35
N ASN A 172 10.70 4.13 -13.48
CA ASN A 172 12.05 3.70 -13.85
C ASN A 172 13.06 4.04 -12.72
N LYS A 173 14.14 3.25 -12.65
CA LYS A 173 15.24 3.51 -11.72
C LYS A 173 16.24 4.44 -12.39
N VAL A 174 16.64 5.47 -11.67
CA VAL A 174 17.61 6.47 -12.12
C VAL A 174 18.91 6.30 -11.36
N LYS A 175 20.03 6.19 -12.06
CA LYS A 175 21.37 6.11 -11.46
C LYS A 175 21.83 7.50 -11.03
N LEU A 176 22.15 7.66 -9.75
CA LEU A 176 22.60 8.92 -9.15
C LEU A 176 24.12 9.04 -9.11
N ARG A 177 24.85 7.92 -9.11
CA ARG A 177 26.33 7.93 -9.06
C ARG A 177 26.87 6.60 -9.61
N LYS A 178 28.20 6.52 -9.79
CA LYS A 178 28.86 5.25 -10.11
C LYS A 178 28.60 4.24 -8.99
N SER A 179 28.14 3.05 -9.37
CA SER A 179 27.95 1.89 -8.50
C SER A 179 29.14 0.96 -8.66
N LEU A 180 29.51 0.25 -7.60
CA LEU A 180 30.58 -0.75 -7.63
C LEU A 180 30.16 -2.04 -8.34
N VAL A 181 28.85 -2.25 -8.46
CA VAL A 181 28.25 -3.36 -9.18
C VAL A 181 27.50 -2.71 -10.34
N THR A 182 27.95 -2.95 -11.56
CA THR A 182 27.30 -2.45 -12.78
C THR A 182 26.41 -3.52 -13.33
#